data_AF-A0A4U8Z4T5-F1
#
_entry.id   AF-A0A4U8Z4T5-F1
#
_cell.length_a   1.000
_cell.length_b   1.000
_cell.length_c   1.000
_cell.angle_alpha   90.00
_cell.angle_beta   90.00
_cell.angle_gamma   90.00
#
_symmetry.space_group_name_H-M   'P 1'
#
loop_
_entity.id
_entity.type
_entity.pdbx_description
1 polymer ?
#
loop_
_entity_poly.entity_id
_entity_poly.type
_entity_poly.pdbx_seq_one_letter_code
_entity_poly.pdbx_strand_id
1 'polypeptide(L)'
;MILAAKADWEEKDRIDKYLLDPGVQLERGRDLLDDPGDVAVDDLRDYVELSLEKEKGRFDAEREADLADQRRLADAERRAREAAEEAARQAEARAAAEEEARKTAEGAARQAEASGRRLLKYLVIAIVAAGFAILSAASALCFLNQASTQAKETQHQLDHANEALAEAILNDFGLESDKPLTAHQRNALWKLAAADTAIQQDFISTLVGNPEEMVRVAPGFGQVSRSLGLQRPLPSEAEKLLSAALAALRSAPGINRPQSIGVVIEALAPKLTEAQAQQALAPVLQQIGQTTDSSALRALRGALQALAAKLTEAQAQQALAPVLQQIGQTTDSDQLQALAQTLEALAAKLTEAQAQQALAPVLQQIGQTTDSDQLQALAQTLEALAAKLTEAQAQQALASVLQQIGQTTAPFALEALARALQALPAELTEAQAQQALASLLQRIGQTTAPFALEALARALQALPAELTEAQAQQALAPVLQRIGQTTDRYRLQALAQVVEALPVKLTEAQAQQALAPVLQQIGQTTAPSALEALARALHALAPKLTEAQAQQALAPVLWQIGQTTAPSALRALRGALQSAGGEADRGAGAAGARPGAAADRPDDRSLQASGVGAGG
;
A
#
# COMPACT_ATOMS: atom_id res chain seq x y z
N MET A 1 41.74 -54.95 -41.08
CA MET A 1 41.83 -54.30 -39.76
C MET A 1 41.55 -52.82 -39.84
N ILE A 2 42.27 -52.05 -40.68
CA ILE A 2 42.04 -50.60 -40.86
C ILE A 2 40.60 -50.29 -41.30
N LEU A 3 40.03 -51.07 -42.22
CA LEU A 3 38.62 -50.93 -42.64
C LEU A 3 37.60 -51.17 -41.52
N ALA A 4 37.89 -52.08 -40.57
CA ALA A 4 37.00 -52.34 -39.44
C ALA A 4 37.05 -51.19 -38.43
N ALA A 5 38.25 -50.67 -38.16
CA ALA A 5 38.44 -49.49 -37.31
C ALA A 5 37.78 -48.24 -37.92
N LYS A 6 37.85 -48.10 -39.24
CA LYS A 6 37.18 -47.01 -39.97
C LYS A 6 35.65 -47.12 -39.89
N ALA A 7 35.09 -48.32 -40.02
CA ALA A 7 33.65 -48.55 -39.86
C ALA A 7 33.17 -48.23 -38.43
N ASP A 8 33.93 -48.63 -37.41
CA ASP A 8 33.64 -48.28 -36.02
C ASP A 8 33.70 -46.75 -35.80
N TRP A 9 34.67 -46.06 -36.39
CA TRP A 9 34.76 -44.59 -36.32
C TRP A 9 33.56 -43.89 -36.98
N GLU A 10 33.09 -44.39 -38.14
CA GLU A 10 31.88 -43.86 -38.78
C GLU A 10 30.60 -44.16 -37.99
N GLU A 11 30.49 -45.33 -37.35
CA GLU A 11 29.35 -45.66 -36.48
C GLU A 11 29.32 -44.79 -35.22
N LYS A 12 30.48 -44.35 -34.72
CA LYS A 12 30.61 -43.51 -33.53
C LYS A 12 30.72 -42.02 -33.85
N ASP A 13 29.97 -41.55 -34.86
CA ASP A 13 29.86 -40.13 -35.25
C ASP A 13 31.21 -39.44 -35.53
N ARG A 14 32.20 -40.20 -36.03
CA ARG A 14 33.53 -39.68 -36.42
C ARG A 14 34.30 -38.98 -35.29
N ILE A 15 34.10 -39.40 -34.04
CA ILE A 15 34.79 -38.81 -32.87
C ILE A 15 36.30 -39.15 -32.89
N ASP A 16 37.16 -38.15 -32.70
CA ASP A 16 38.64 -38.23 -32.73
C ASP A 16 39.28 -39.32 -31.86
N LYS A 17 38.56 -39.75 -30.82
CA LYS A 17 38.98 -40.83 -29.92
C LYS A 17 39.11 -42.18 -30.63
N TYR A 18 38.38 -42.39 -31.72
CA TYR A 18 38.39 -43.64 -32.50
C TYR A 18 39.24 -43.54 -33.79
N LEU A 19 39.97 -42.44 -33.98
CA LEU A 19 41.06 -42.37 -34.95
C LEU A 19 42.18 -43.33 -34.56
N LEU A 20 42.95 -43.79 -35.56
CA LEU A 20 44.03 -44.73 -35.34
C LEU A 20 45.07 -44.13 -34.39
N ASP A 21 45.45 -44.90 -33.37
CA ASP A 21 46.55 -44.53 -32.48
C ASP A 21 47.91 -44.67 -33.19
N PRO A 22 48.91 -43.86 -32.79
CA PRO A 22 50.28 -43.94 -33.31
C PRO A 22 50.85 -45.36 -33.30
N GLY A 23 51.45 -45.78 -34.42
CA GLY A 23 52.12 -47.07 -34.54
C GLY A 23 51.83 -47.81 -35.84
N VAL A 24 52.06 -49.13 -35.83
CA VAL A 24 52.14 -49.98 -37.03
C VAL A 24 50.89 -49.93 -37.93
N GLN A 25 49.70 -49.70 -37.36
CA GLN A 25 48.45 -49.63 -38.13
C GLN A 25 48.26 -48.27 -38.83
N LEU A 26 48.72 -47.17 -38.22
CA LEU A 26 48.68 -45.84 -38.81
C LEU A 26 49.71 -45.71 -39.94
N GLU A 27 50.92 -46.23 -39.73
CA GLU A 27 51.96 -46.30 -40.78
C GLU A 27 51.52 -47.19 -41.94
N ARG A 28 50.89 -48.34 -41.68
CA ARG A 28 50.29 -49.14 -42.76
C ARG A 28 49.18 -48.41 -43.49
N GLY A 29 48.37 -47.61 -42.79
CA GLY A 29 47.34 -46.77 -43.40
C GLY A 29 47.94 -45.71 -44.32
N ARG A 30 49.06 -45.10 -43.91
CA ARG A 30 49.83 -44.15 -44.72
C ARG A 30 50.44 -44.81 -45.95
N ASP A 31 51.12 -45.95 -45.79
CA ASP A 31 51.71 -46.70 -46.90
C ASP A 31 50.65 -47.10 -47.94
N LEU A 32 49.45 -47.46 -47.48
CA LEU A 32 48.29 -47.77 -48.33
C LEU A 32 47.75 -46.55 -49.11
N LEU A 33 47.92 -45.32 -48.59
CA LEU A 33 47.56 -44.09 -49.32
C LEU A 33 48.64 -43.67 -50.32
N ASP A 34 49.91 -43.92 -49.99
CA ASP A 34 51.06 -43.54 -50.83
C ASP A 34 51.29 -44.54 -51.99
N ASP A 35 51.03 -45.84 -51.80
CA ASP A 35 51.07 -46.88 -52.85
C ASP A 35 49.84 -47.82 -52.76
N PRO A 36 48.71 -47.45 -53.39
CA PRO A 36 47.44 -48.16 -53.23
C PRO A 36 47.36 -49.52 -53.94
N GLY A 37 48.28 -49.81 -54.87
CA GLY A 37 48.21 -50.99 -55.74
C GLY A 37 46.85 -51.12 -56.45
N ASP A 38 46.22 -52.30 -56.37
CA ASP A 38 44.89 -52.62 -56.96
C ASP A 38 43.70 -52.37 -55.99
N VAL A 39 43.90 -51.68 -54.87
CA VAL A 39 42.87 -51.45 -53.84
C VAL A 39 42.27 -50.04 -54.00
N ALA A 40 40.94 -49.92 -53.98
CA ALA A 40 40.28 -48.61 -53.95
C ALA A 40 40.37 -48.00 -52.54
N VAL A 41 41.15 -46.93 -52.38
CA VAL A 41 41.53 -46.35 -51.06
C VAL A 41 40.83 -45.03 -50.77
N ASP A 42 39.94 -44.57 -51.65
CA ASP A 42 39.25 -43.27 -51.52
C ASP A 42 38.42 -43.18 -50.23
N ASP A 43 37.78 -44.29 -49.82
CA ASP A 43 36.98 -44.33 -48.60
C ASP A 43 37.80 -44.33 -47.30
N LEU A 44 39.12 -44.50 -47.37
CA LEU A 44 40.02 -44.56 -46.20
C LEU A 44 40.84 -43.29 -45.99
N ARG A 45 40.93 -42.43 -47.01
CA ARG A 45 41.76 -41.23 -47.04
C ARG A 45 41.48 -40.29 -45.87
N ASP A 46 40.23 -39.87 -45.71
CA ASP A 46 39.81 -38.94 -44.65
C ASP A 46 40.14 -39.48 -43.24
N TYR A 47 39.94 -40.79 -43.02
CA TYR A 47 40.15 -41.42 -41.71
C TYR A 47 41.64 -41.51 -41.35
N VAL A 48 42.49 -41.86 -42.32
CA VAL A 48 43.93 -41.98 -42.11
C VAL A 48 44.60 -40.60 -42.03
N GLU A 49 44.19 -39.64 -42.85
CA GLU A 49 44.72 -38.27 -42.81
C GLU A 49 44.42 -37.56 -41.48
N LEU A 50 43.19 -37.66 -40.96
CA LEU A 50 42.84 -37.13 -39.63
C LEU A 50 43.61 -37.82 -38.50
N SER A 51 43.89 -39.12 -38.63
CA SER A 51 44.69 -39.87 -37.67
C SER A 51 46.15 -39.40 -37.66
N LEU A 52 46.73 -39.10 -38.83
CA LEU A 52 48.08 -38.54 -38.97
C LEU A 52 48.18 -37.10 -38.45
N GLU A 53 47.13 -36.29 -38.64
CA GLU A 53 47.09 -34.91 -38.14
C GLU A 53 47.03 -34.85 -36.61
N LYS A 54 46.25 -35.76 -36.00
CA LYS A 54 46.22 -35.97 -34.54
C LYS A 54 47.58 -36.39 -33.99
N GLU A 55 48.30 -37.28 -34.67
CA GLU A 55 49.66 -37.70 -34.27
C GLU A 55 50.65 -36.53 -34.36
N LYS A 56 50.60 -35.75 -35.44
CA LYS A 56 51.46 -34.58 -35.62
C LYS A 56 51.24 -33.52 -34.56
N GLY A 57 49.98 -33.21 -34.23
CA GLY A 57 49.64 -32.27 -33.15
C GLY A 57 50.15 -32.71 -31.78
N ARG A 58 50.16 -34.02 -31.52
CA ARG A 58 50.73 -34.57 -30.28
C ARG A 58 52.26 -34.43 -30.23
N PHE A 59 52.97 -34.71 -31.32
CA PHE A 59 54.42 -34.55 -31.39
C PHE A 59 54.85 -33.09 -31.23
N ASP A 60 54.12 -32.16 -31.85
CA ASP A 60 54.40 -30.73 -31.69
C ASP A 60 54.18 -30.26 -30.24
N ALA A 61 53.13 -30.75 -29.57
CA ALA A 61 52.87 -30.47 -28.16
C ALA A 61 53.91 -31.08 -27.20
N GLU A 62 54.34 -32.33 -27.44
CA GLU A 62 55.41 -32.97 -26.64
C GLU A 62 56.75 -32.24 -26.83
N ARG A 63 57.09 -31.84 -28.06
CA ARG A 63 58.33 -31.08 -28.34
C ARG A 63 58.31 -29.69 -27.69
N GLU A 64 57.15 -29.03 -27.66
CA GLU A 64 57.00 -27.74 -27.00
C GLU A 64 57.11 -27.85 -25.47
N ALA A 65 56.57 -28.93 -24.89
CA ALA A 65 56.73 -29.25 -23.47
C ALA A 65 58.19 -29.53 -23.09
N ASP A 66 58.91 -30.31 -23.89
CA ASP A 66 60.33 -30.62 -23.65
C ASP A 66 61.21 -29.37 -23.75
N LEU A 67 60.94 -28.48 -24.71
CA LEU A 67 61.65 -27.20 -24.84
C LEU A 67 61.34 -26.26 -23.67
N ALA A 68 60.11 -26.29 -23.14
CA ALA A 68 59.74 -25.52 -21.96
C ALA A 68 60.44 -26.04 -20.70
N ASP A 69 60.55 -27.35 -20.54
CA ASP A 69 61.24 -27.98 -19.40
C ASP A 69 62.75 -27.73 -19.46
N GLN A 70 63.38 -27.82 -20.65
CA GLN A 70 64.79 -27.47 -20.84
C GLN A 70 65.07 -26.00 -20.50
N ARG A 71 64.16 -25.08 -20.85
CA ARG A 71 64.29 -23.66 -20.46
C ARG A 71 64.20 -23.47 -18.96
N ARG A 72 63.26 -24.15 -18.28
CA ARG A 72 63.13 -24.09 -16.82
C ARG A 72 64.38 -24.62 -16.11
N LEU A 73 64.97 -25.71 -16.61
CA LEU A 73 66.21 -26.27 -16.08
C LEU A 73 67.40 -25.33 -16.30
N ALA A 74 67.54 -24.73 -17.49
CA ALA A 74 68.61 -23.78 -17.78
C ALA A 74 68.51 -22.49 -16.95
N ASP A 75 67.29 -22.01 -16.69
CA ASP A 75 67.07 -20.82 -15.86
C ASP A 75 67.26 -21.13 -14.37
N ALA A 76 66.93 -22.34 -13.91
CA ALA A 76 67.24 -22.80 -12.56
C ALA A 76 68.76 -22.95 -12.34
N GLU A 77 69.49 -23.49 -13.31
CA GLU A 77 70.95 -23.59 -13.24
C GLU A 77 71.64 -22.21 -13.24
N ARG A 78 71.15 -21.25 -14.04
CA ARG A 78 71.67 -19.87 -13.99
C ARG A 78 71.48 -19.23 -12.63
N ARG A 79 70.28 -19.32 -12.07
CA ARG A 79 70.00 -18.78 -10.72
C ARG A 79 70.83 -19.47 -9.63
N ALA A 80 71.06 -20.77 -9.75
CA ALA A 80 71.91 -21.50 -8.82
C ALA A 80 73.38 -21.06 -8.90
N ARG A 81 73.90 -20.78 -10.11
CA ARG A 81 75.26 -20.26 -10.30
C ARG A 81 75.41 -18.83 -9.79
N GLU A 82 74.44 -17.96 -10.09
CA GLU A 82 74.43 -16.58 -9.58
C GLU A 82 74.36 -16.56 -8.05
N ALA A 83 73.51 -17.37 -7.43
CA ALA A 83 73.43 -17.51 -5.98
C ALA A 83 74.72 -18.09 -5.36
N ALA A 84 75.38 -19.03 -6.04
CA ALA A 84 76.66 -19.58 -5.60
C ALA A 84 77.80 -18.55 -5.70
N GLU A 85 77.84 -17.73 -6.75
CA GLU A 85 78.81 -16.64 -6.90
C GLU A 85 78.58 -15.54 -5.86
N GLU A 86 77.34 -15.18 -5.57
CA GLU A 86 77.02 -14.23 -4.50
C GLU A 86 77.40 -14.78 -3.12
N ALA A 87 77.13 -16.06 -2.86
CA ALA A 87 77.55 -16.72 -1.63
C ALA A 87 79.08 -16.78 -1.51
N ALA A 88 79.80 -17.01 -2.61
CA ALA A 88 81.27 -16.99 -2.62
C ALA A 88 81.82 -15.59 -2.33
N ARG A 89 81.26 -14.53 -2.96
CA ARG A 89 81.65 -13.14 -2.66
C ARG A 89 81.33 -12.74 -1.22
N GLN A 90 80.21 -13.20 -0.68
CA GLN A 90 79.88 -12.98 0.74
C GLN A 90 80.81 -13.74 1.68
N ALA A 91 81.24 -14.95 1.31
CA ALA A 91 82.20 -15.73 2.09
C ALA A 91 83.59 -15.08 2.06
N GLU A 92 84.06 -14.60 0.91
CA GLU A 92 85.32 -13.84 0.79
C GLU A 92 85.26 -12.51 1.55
N ALA A 93 84.14 -11.79 1.47
CA ALA A 93 83.93 -10.57 2.26
C ALA A 93 83.91 -10.85 3.78
N ARG A 94 83.32 -11.97 4.20
CA ARG A 94 83.36 -12.42 5.61
C ARG A 94 84.75 -12.83 6.04
N ALA A 95 85.50 -13.55 5.20
CA ALA A 95 86.87 -13.94 5.49
C ALA A 95 87.82 -12.73 5.57
N ALA A 96 87.66 -11.75 4.67
CA ALA A 96 88.40 -10.49 4.71
C ALA A 96 88.03 -9.66 5.96
N ALA A 97 86.73 -9.60 6.32
CA ALA A 97 86.28 -8.94 7.54
C ALA A 97 86.76 -9.65 8.81
N GLU A 98 86.85 -10.99 8.82
CA GLU A 98 87.41 -11.76 9.92
C GLU A 98 88.93 -11.59 10.03
N GLU A 99 89.66 -11.47 8.91
CA GLU A 99 91.09 -11.19 8.91
C GLU A 99 91.39 -9.76 9.39
N GLU A 100 90.57 -8.79 9.01
CA GLU A 100 90.65 -7.41 9.49
C GLU A 100 90.23 -7.31 10.97
N ALA A 101 89.21 -8.06 11.39
CA ALA A 101 88.83 -8.22 12.79
C ALA A 101 89.93 -8.89 13.63
N ARG A 102 90.67 -9.86 13.05
CA ARG A 102 91.79 -10.52 13.72
C ARG A 102 93.01 -9.61 13.82
N LYS A 103 93.33 -8.82 12.80
CA LYS A 103 94.40 -7.80 12.85
C LYS A 103 94.08 -6.67 13.83
N THR A 104 92.83 -6.24 13.90
CA THR A 104 92.36 -5.24 14.89
C THR A 104 92.27 -5.83 16.30
N ALA A 105 91.91 -7.11 16.46
CA ALA A 105 91.94 -7.82 17.75
C ALA A 105 93.37 -8.07 18.25
N GLU A 106 94.33 -8.38 17.37
CA GLU A 106 95.75 -8.52 17.73
C GLU A 106 96.41 -7.15 18.05
N GLY A 107 95.94 -6.06 17.43
CA GLY A 107 96.28 -4.68 17.80
C GLY A 107 95.67 -4.23 19.14
N ALA A 108 94.40 -4.60 19.38
CA ALA A 108 93.69 -4.33 20.63
C ALA A 108 94.21 -5.18 21.79
N ALA A 109 94.67 -6.41 21.54
CA ALA A 109 95.26 -7.30 22.56
C ALA A 109 96.58 -6.74 23.10
N ARG A 110 97.41 -6.10 22.27
CA ARG A 110 98.63 -5.41 22.72
C ARG A 110 98.35 -4.09 23.46
N GLN A 111 97.17 -3.49 23.25
CA GLN A 111 96.74 -2.26 23.94
C GLN A 111 95.92 -2.54 25.21
N ALA A 112 95.37 -3.75 25.34
CA ALA A 112 94.53 -4.20 26.47
C ALA A 112 95.33 -4.74 27.68
N GLU A 113 96.62 -5.04 27.54
CA GLU A 113 97.50 -5.36 28.69
C GLU A 113 97.81 -4.14 29.58
N ALA A 114 97.35 -2.94 29.23
CA ALA A 114 97.62 -1.70 29.98
C ALA A 114 96.42 -1.08 30.74
N SER A 115 95.21 -1.67 30.78
CA SER A 115 94.06 -0.97 31.40
C SER A 115 92.98 -1.83 32.10
N GLY A 116 93.40 -2.83 32.88
CA GLY A 116 92.52 -3.80 33.56
C GLY A 116 91.73 -3.37 34.81
N ARG A 117 91.28 -2.11 34.99
CA ARG A 117 90.42 -1.75 36.17
C ARG A 117 89.20 -0.85 35.93
N ARG A 118 89.01 -0.26 34.74
CA ARG A 118 87.88 0.67 34.50
C ARG A 118 86.67 0.02 33.80
N LEU A 119 86.87 -1.01 32.98
CA LEU A 119 85.79 -1.64 32.19
C LEU A 119 84.82 -2.48 33.04
N LEU A 120 85.29 -3.08 34.14
CA LEU A 120 84.45 -3.90 35.01
C LEU A 120 83.38 -3.07 35.74
N LYS A 121 83.65 -1.78 36.02
CA LYS A 121 82.65 -0.87 36.59
C LYS A 121 81.56 -0.51 35.59
N TYR A 122 81.91 -0.25 34.33
CA TYR A 122 80.93 0.10 33.30
C TYR A 122 80.05 -1.09 32.88
N LEU A 123 80.60 -2.30 32.86
CA LEU A 123 79.82 -3.51 32.55
C LEU A 123 78.77 -3.83 33.63
N VAL A 124 79.12 -3.66 34.91
CA VAL A 124 78.16 -3.80 36.02
C VAL A 124 77.07 -2.72 35.94
N ILE A 125 77.43 -1.47 35.64
CA ILE A 125 76.46 -0.38 35.45
C ILE A 125 75.52 -0.67 34.27
N ALA A 126 76.04 -1.20 33.15
CA ALA A 126 75.23 -1.55 31.98
C ALA A 126 74.25 -2.70 32.24
N ILE A 127 74.67 -3.73 32.99
CA ILE A 127 73.78 -4.84 33.38
C ILE A 127 72.70 -4.35 34.35
N VAL A 128 73.05 -3.50 35.33
CA VAL A 128 72.06 -2.90 36.25
C VAL A 128 71.09 -2.00 35.49
N ALA A 129 71.57 -1.20 34.54
CA ALA A 129 70.73 -0.34 33.71
C ALA A 129 69.79 -1.16 32.80
N ALA A 130 70.29 -2.24 32.18
CA ALA A 130 69.47 -3.16 31.38
C ALA A 130 68.44 -3.90 32.25
N GLY A 131 68.84 -4.36 33.44
CA GLY A 131 67.93 -4.96 34.41
C GLY A 131 66.84 -4.00 34.87
N PHE A 132 67.19 -2.74 35.14
CA PHE A 132 66.23 -1.70 35.48
C PHE A 132 65.28 -1.37 34.31
N ALA A 133 65.80 -1.31 33.08
CA ALA A 133 64.99 -1.11 31.89
C ALA A 133 63.98 -2.25 31.67
N ILE A 134 64.41 -3.52 31.80
CA ILE A 134 63.52 -4.68 31.70
C ILE A 134 62.48 -4.68 32.81
N LEU A 135 62.87 -4.38 34.05
CA LEU A 135 61.94 -4.31 35.19
C LEU A 135 60.93 -3.17 35.01
N SER A 136 61.36 -2.03 34.48
CA SER A 136 60.49 -0.88 34.17
C SER A 136 59.52 -1.19 33.04
N ALA A 137 59.97 -1.90 31.99
CA ALA A 137 59.13 -2.33 30.87
C ALA A 137 58.12 -3.40 31.31
N ALA A 138 58.53 -4.37 32.12
CA ALA A 138 57.63 -5.37 32.70
C ALA A 138 56.61 -4.73 33.65
N SER A 139 57.03 -3.75 34.46
CA SER A 139 56.13 -2.97 35.31
C SER A 139 55.13 -2.17 34.47
N ALA A 140 55.59 -1.50 33.40
CA ALA A 140 54.72 -0.76 32.48
C ALA A 140 53.70 -1.68 31.77
N LEU A 141 54.11 -2.89 31.34
CA LEU A 141 53.20 -3.89 30.77
C LEU A 141 52.17 -4.37 31.78
N CYS A 142 52.58 -4.59 33.04
CA CYS A 142 51.68 -4.98 34.12
C CYS A 142 50.65 -3.87 34.40
N PHE A 143 51.09 -2.60 34.47
CA PHE A 143 50.21 -1.44 34.63
C PHE A 143 49.26 -1.28 33.44
N LEU A 144 49.70 -1.48 32.19
CA LEU A 144 48.82 -1.43 31.02
C LEU A 144 47.78 -2.55 31.04
N ASN A 145 48.17 -3.77 31.44
CA ASN A 145 47.23 -4.88 31.55
C ASN A 145 46.22 -4.65 32.68
N GLN A 146 46.67 -4.14 33.83
CA GLN A 146 45.82 -3.78 34.96
C GLN A 146 44.86 -2.61 34.62
N ALA A 147 45.35 -1.59 33.91
CA ALA A 147 44.50 -0.51 33.43
C ALA A 147 43.47 -1.01 32.41
N SER A 148 43.85 -1.94 31.53
CA SER A 148 42.92 -2.53 30.55
C SER A 148 41.85 -3.41 31.19
N THR A 149 42.19 -4.13 32.25
CA THR A 149 41.24 -4.97 33.00
C THR A 149 40.29 -4.10 33.81
N GLN A 150 40.80 -3.07 34.50
CA GLN A 150 39.97 -2.08 35.16
C GLN A 150 39.04 -1.35 34.20
N ALA A 151 39.52 -0.96 33.01
CA ALA A 151 38.69 -0.31 32.00
C ALA A 151 37.54 -1.23 31.52
N LYS A 152 37.80 -2.53 31.36
CA LYS A 152 36.77 -3.53 31.01
C LYS A 152 35.75 -3.72 32.12
N GLU A 153 36.20 -3.81 33.38
CA GLU A 153 35.32 -3.93 34.53
C GLU A 153 34.44 -2.69 34.70
N THR A 154 35.00 -1.49 34.53
CA THR A 154 34.23 -0.24 34.58
C THR A 154 33.25 -0.13 33.43
N GLN A 155 33.62 -0.57 32.21
CA GLN A 155 32.71 -0.58 31.08
C GLN A 155 31.55 -1.55 31.33
N HIS A 156 31.84 -2.75 31.82
CA HIS A 156 30.82 -3.72 32.18
C HIS A 156 29.88 -3.17 33.27
N GLN A 157 30.41 -2.51 34.30
CA GLN A 157 29.57 -1.86 35.32
C GLN A 157 28.68 -0.74 34.75
N LEU A 158 29.19 0.03 33.79
CA LEU A 158 28.41 1.05 33.08
C LEU A 158 27.30 0.41 32.22
N ASP A 159 27.62 -0.67 31.51
CA ASP A 159 26.65 -1.39 30.68
C ASP A 159 25.52 -1.98 31.55
N HIS A 160 25.85 -2.62 32.68
CA HIS A 160 24.87 -3.09 33.66
C HIS A 160 24.02 -1.97 34.26
N ALA A 161 24.64 -0.81 34.54
CA ALA A 161 23.90 0.35 35.05
C ALA A 161 22.95 0.94 34.01
N ASN A 162 23.36 1.00 32.74
CA ASN A 162 22.53 1.47 31.64
C ASN A 162 21.35 0.52 31.39
N GLU A 163 21.60 -0.80 31.39
CA GLU A 163 20.56 -1.83 31.29
C GLU A 163 19.55 -1.70 32.43
N ALA A 164 20.00 -1.60 33.68
CA ALA A 164 19.12 -1.42 34.84
C ALA A 164 18.30 -0.13 34.78
N LEU A 165 18.88 0.98 34.27
CA LEU A 165 18.15 2.24 34.07
C LEU A 165 17.12 2.12 32.95
N ALA A 166 17.46 1.45 31.84
CA ALA A 166 16.54 1.19 30.74
C ALA A 166 15.36 0.31 31.20
N GLU A 167 15.62 -0.75 31.96
CA GLU A 167 14.59 -1.60 32.57
C GLU A 167 13.73 -0.83 33.58
N ALA A 168 14.33 0.04 34.40
CA ALA A 168 13.57 0.87 35.35
C ALA A 168 12.63 1.83 34.61
N ILE A 169 13.09 2.48 33.54
CA ILE A 169 12.26 3.31 32.67
C ILE A 169 11.14 2.47 32.03
N LEU A 170 11.46 1.25 31.58
CA LEU A 170 10.51 0.34 30.96
C LEU A 170 9.42 -0.13 31.93
N ASN A 171 9.79 -0.48 33.16
CA ASN A 171 8.87 -0.88 34.22
C ASN A 171 7.94 0.25 34.67
N ASP A 172 8.36 1.50 34.49
CA ASP A 172 7.52 2.67 34.71
C ASP A 172 6.48 2.88 33.57
N PHE A 173 6.58 2.13 32.46
CA PHE A 173 5.59 2.10 31.38
C PHE A 173 4.51 1.03 31.59
N GLY A 174 3.32 1.49 31.95
CA GLY A 174 2.05 0.75 31.86
C GLY A 174 1.01 1.59 31.15
N LEU A 175 1.29 1.96 29.90
CA LEU A 175 0.51 2.92 29.14
C LEU A 175 -0.80 2.25 28.71
N GLU A 176 -1.94 2.83 29.10
CA GLU A 176 -3.26 2.46 28.60
C GLU A 176 -3.72 3.56 27.65
N SER A 177 -4.10 3.23 26.41
CA SER A 177 -4.42 4.22 25.37
C SER A 177 -5.62 5.11 25.70
N ASP A 178 -6.48 4.68 26.62
CA ASP A 178 -7.76 5.32 26.99
C ASP A 178 -7.70 6.14 28.28
N LYS A 179 -6.57 6.11 29.00
CA LYS A 179 -6.38 6.87 30.24
C LYS A 179 -5.37 8.00 30.09
N PRO A 180 -5.60 9.16 30.74
CA PRO A 180 -4.59 10.20 30.80
C PRO A 180 -3.34 9.67 31.47
N LEU A 181 -2.18 10.05 30.92
CA LEU A 181 -0.88 9.64 31.46
C LEU A 181 -0.78 10.00 32.95
N THR A 182 -0.31 9.07 33.77
CA THR A 182 0.00 9.35 35.18
C THR A 182 1.23 10.25 35.28
N ALA A 183 1.45 10.88 36.44
CA ALA A 183 2.67 11.66 36.67
C ALA A 183 3.93 10.78 36.50
N HIS A 184 3.83 9.51 36.90
CA HIS A 184 4.90 8.52 36.78
C HIS A 184 5.21 8.19 35.32
N GLN A 185 4.19 7.91 34.50
CA GLN A 185 4.36 7.63 33.07
C GLN A 185 4.91 8.83 32.30
N ARG A 186 4.45 10.05 32.61
CA ARG A 186 5.05 11.26 32.03
C ARG A 186 6.52 11.37 32.39
N ASN A 187 6.87 11.15 33.66
CA ASN A 187 8.24 11.18 34.11
C ASN A 187 9.11 10.13 33.41
N ALA A 188 8.58 8.93 33.15
CA ALA A 188 9.27 7.90 32.37
C ALA A 188 9.56 8.33 30.93
N LEU A 189 8.58 8.95 30.24
CA LEU A 189 8.79 9.53 28.91
C LEU A 189 9.85 10.64 28.92
N TRP A 190 9.82 11.52 29.92
CA TRP A 190 10.82 12.57 30.11
C TRP A 190 12.22 12.01 30.38
N LYS A 191 12.34 10.99 31.24
CA LYS A 191 13.59 10.29 31.50
C LYS A 191 14.13 9.64 30.23
N LEU A 192 13.28 8.98 29.44
CA LEU A 192 13.68 8.37 28.17
C LEU A 192 14.18 9.42 27.17
N ALA A 193 13.50 10.57 27.11
CA ALA A 193 13.90 11.67 26.23
C ALA A 193 15.20 12.37 26.65
N ALA A 194 15.47 12.41 27.95
CA ALA A 194 16.70 12.98 28.50
C ALA A 194 17.84 11.96 28.64
N ALA A 195 17.58 10.67 28.38
CA ALA A 195 18.54 9.60 28.56
C ALA A 195 19.64 9.61 27.48
N ASP A 196 20.83 9.18 27.87
CA ASP A 196 21.95 9.02 26.94
C ASP A 196 21.66 7.92 25.89
N THR A 197 22.36 8.02 24.76
CA THR A 197 22.22 7.11 23.61
C THR A 197 22.36 5.63 23.99
N ALA A 198 23.22 5.30 24.96
CA ALA A 198 23.42 3.93 25.45
C ALA A 198 22.15 3.39 26.14
N ILE A 199 21.55 4.18 27.04
CA ILE A 199 20.31 3.81 27.73
C ILE A 199 19.15 3.68 26.75
N GLN A 200 19.04 4.57 25.75
CA GLN A 200 18.03 4.46 24.70
C GLN A 200 18.21 3.21 23.83
N GLN A 201 19.45 2.82 23.56
CA GLN A 201 19.77 1.61 22.81
C GLN A 201 19.43 0.36 23.62
N ASP A 202 19.77 0.32 24.90
CA ASP A 202 19.44 -0.79 25.80
C ASP A 202 17.92 -0.91 25.94
N PHE A 203 17.20 0.20 26.08
CA PHE A 203 15.74 0.23 26.07
C PHE A 203 15.15 -0.42 24.81
N ILE A 204 15.63 -0.03 23.62
CA ILE A 204 15.21 -0.65 22.35
C ILE A 204 15.60 -2.13 22.30
N SER A 205 16.79 -2.50 22.78
CA SER A 205 17.26 -3.89 22.83
C SER A 205 16.35 -4.76 23.67
N THR A 206 15.91 -4.28 24.84
CA THR A 206 14.94 -4.97 25.71
C THR A 206 13.61 -5.18 24.99
N LEU A 207 13.09 -4.18 24.26
CA LEU A 207 11.86 -4.32 23.49
C LEU A 207 12.00 -5.35 22.34
N VAL A 208 13.15 -5.36 21.66
CA VAL A 208 13.43 -6.32 20.58
C VAL A 208 13.57 -7.75 21.14
N GLY A 209 14.19 -7.89 22.31
CA GLY A 209 14.44 -9.18 22.95
C GLY A 209 13.21 -9.78 23.65
N ASN A 210 12.21 -8.97 24.00
CA ASN A 210 11.05 -9.42 24.77
C ASN A 210 9.71 -8.96 24.14
N PRO A 211 8.99 -9.86 23.45
CA PRO A 211 7.67 -9.56 22.87
C PRO A 211 6.63 -9.06 23.88
N GLU A 212 6.66 -9.52 25.13
CA GLU A 212 5.69 -9.10 26.15
C GLU A 212 5.94 -7.66 26.60
N GLU A 213 7.21 -7.24 26.67
CA GLU A 213 7.57 -5.85 26.93
C GLU A 213 7.15 -4.92 25.79
N MET A 214 7.31 -5.38 24.54
CA MET A 214 6.80 -4.67 23.37
C MET A 214 5.28 -4.48 23.43
N VAL A 215 4.54 -5.54 23.81
CA VAL A 215 3.08 -5.46 23.98
C VAL A 215 2.70 -4.53 25.14
N ARG A 216 3.49 -4.48 26.21
CA ARG A 216 3.26 -3.59 27.35
C ARG A 216 3.38 -2.10 26.98
N VAL A 217 4.36 -1.74 26.15
CA VAL A 217 4.58 -0.34 25.74
C VAL A 217 3.76 0.09 24.53
N ALA A 218 3.27 -0.87 23.74
CA ALA A 218 2.54 -0.67 22.49
C ALA A 218 1.40 0.37 22.53
N PRO A 219 0.49 0.38 23.54
CA PRO A 219 -0.62 1.33 23.59
C PRO A 219 -0.22 2.80 23.54
N GLY A 220 1.01 3.13 23.98
CA GLY A 220 1.60 4.47 23.95
C GLY A 220 2.91 4.53 23.17
N PHE A 221 3.13 3.60 22.23
CA PHE A 221 4.41 3.51 21.52
C PHE A 221 4.67 4.72 20.62
N GLY A 222 3.63 5.42 20.15
CA GLY A 222 3.79 6.69 19.45
C GLY A 222 4.48 7.76 20.32
N GLN A 223 4.17 7.82 21.61
CA GLN A 223 4.80 8.71 22.58
C GLN A 223 6.21 8.25 22.92
N VAL A 224 6.44 6.94 23.04
CA VAL A 224 7.77 6.34 23.23
C VAL A 224 8.68 6.69 22.05
N SER A 225 8.21 6.44 20.81
CA SER A 225 8.90 6.77 19.57
C SER A 225 9.26 8.27 19.49
N ARG A 226 8.34 9.16 19.88
CA ARG A 226 8.62 10.60 19.95
C ARG A 226 9.63 10.96 21.05
N SER A 227 9.61 10.26 22.18
CA SER A 227 10.52 10.50 23.31
C SER A 227 11.95 10.06 22.99
N LEU A 228 12.13 9.02 22.17
CA LEU A 228 13.45 8.65 21.63
C LEU A 228 14.06 9.76 20.74
N GLY A 229 13.25 10.74 20.32
CA GLY A 229 13.68 11.91 19.57
C GLY A 229 13.52 11.77 18.05
N LEU A 230 13.78 12.85 17.31
CA LEU A 230 13.54 12.87 15.85
C LEU A 230 14.44 11.92 15.05
N GLN A 231 15.62 11.58 15.59
CA GLN A 231 16.63 10.76 14.93
C GLN A 231 16.51 9.27 15.25
N ARG A 232 15.76 8.89 16.28
CA ARG A 232 15.54 7.49 16.70
C ARG A 232 14.07 7.09 16.58
N PRO A 233 13.76 5.78 16.45
CA PRO A 233 14.69 4.70 16.20
C PRO A 233 15.45 4.89 14.87
N LEU A 234 16.73 4.50 14.86
CA LEU A 234 17.54 4.45 13.65
C LEU A 234 16.91 3.46 12.64
N PRO A 235 17.16 3.55 11.33
CA PRO A 235 16.59 2.61 10.36
C PRO A 235 16.84 1.13 10.69
N SER A 236 18.03 0.81 11.22
CA SER A 236 18.38 -0.54 11.67
C SER A 236 17.67 -0.95 12.97
N GLU A 237 17.36 -0.01 13.84
CA GLU A 237 16.57 -0.25 15.06
C GLU A 237 15.09 -0.42 14.73
N ALA A 238 14.56 0.39 13.81
CA ALA A 238 13.20 0.25 13.30
C ALA A 238 12.99 -1.11 12.62
N GLU A 239 13.98 -1.62 11.89
CA GLU A 239 13.95 -2.98 11.32
C GLU A 239 13.87 -4.08 12.38
N LYS A 240 14.69 -3.97 13.44
CA LYS A 240 14.70 -4.93 14.54
C LYS A 240 13.38 -4.89 15.31
N LEU A 241 12.89 -3.68 15.59
CA LEU A 241 11.59 -3.47 16.24
C LEU A 241 10.44 -4.00 15.40
N LEU A 242 10.46 -3.77 14.08
CA LEU A 242 9.49 -4.35 13.16
C LEU A 242 9.55 -5.88 13.18
N SER A 243 10.75 -6.46 13.12
CA SER A 243 10.93 -7.91 13.14
C SER A 243 10.40 -8.53 14.43
N ALA A 244 10.70 -7.92 15.57
CA ALA A 244 10.18 -8.33 16.88
C ALA A 244 8.65 -8.14 16.97
N ALA A 245 8.11 -7.04 16.45
CA ALA A 245 6.67 -6.80 16.37
C ALA A 245 5.96 -7.87 15.53
N LEU A 246 6.49 -8.20 14.35
CA LEU A 246 5.94 -9.25 13.50
C LEU A 246 6.05 -10.64 14.13
N ALA A 247 7.13 -10.92 14.88
CA ALA A 247 7.27 -12.15 15.65
C ALA A 247 6.24 -12.23 16.79
N ALA A 248 6.01 -11.13 17.50
CA ALA A 248 4.99 -11.00 18.53
C ALA A 248 3.59 -11.22 17.93
N LEU A 249 3.32 -10.66 16.75
CA LEU A 249 2.04 -10.83 16.04
C LEU A 249 1.72 -12.29 15.73
N ARG A 250 2.74 -13.08 15.34
CA ARG A 250 2.61 -14.51 15.00
C ARG A 250 2.55 -15.44 16.22
N SER A 251 2.92 -14.94 17.40
CA SER A 251 2.98 -15.73 18.63
C SER A 251 1.59 -15.89 19.27
N ALA A 252 1.35 -17.05 19.90
CA ALA A 252 0.05 -17.56 20.37
C ALA A 252 -0.90 -16.47 20.94
N PRO A 253 -2.17 -16.38 20.53
CA PRO A 253 -3.02 -15.20 20.70
C PRO A 253 -3.23 -14.79 22.16
N GLY A 254 -2.99 -13.51 22.45
CA GLY A 254 -3.50 -12.81 23.62
C GLY A 254 -4.55 -11.79 23.14
N ILE A 255 -5.61 -11.58 23.91
CA ILE A 255 -6.82 -10.82 23.50
C ILE A 255 -6.47 -9.43 22.94
N ASN A 256 -5.41 -8.78 23.44
CA ASN A 256 -5.01 -7.43 23.02
C ASN A 256 -3.70 -7.36 22.22
N ARG A 257 -3.07 -8.51 21.91
CA ARG A 257 -1.75 -8.51 21.24
C ARG A 257 -1.83 -7.93 19.82
N PRO A 258 -2.78 -8.31 18.96
CA PRO A 258 -2.86 -7.77 17.60
C PRO A 258 -3.13 -6.26 17.56
N GLN A 259 -3.98 -5.78 18.48
CA GLN A 259 -4.22 -4.35 18.68
C GLN A 259 -2.93 -3.61 19.02
N SER A 260 -2.24 -4.09 20.05
CA SER A 260 -1.00 -3.50 20.56
C SER A 260 0.07 -3.44 19.46
N ILE A 261 0.30 -4.55 18.77
CA ILE A 261 1.31 -4.62 17.72
C ILE A 261 0.93 -3.76 16.49
N GLY A 262 -0.36 -3.66 16.14
CA GLY A 262 -0.82 -2.75 15.09
C GLY A 262 -0.38 -1.30 15.34
N VAL A 263 -0.54 -0.81 16.58
CA VAL A 263 -0.11 0.55 16.98
C VAL A 263 1.40 0.73 16.84
N VAL A 264 2.19 -0.28 17.20
CA VAL A 264 3.65 -0.24 17.06
C VAL A 264 4.04 -0.13 15.58
N ILE A 265 3.46 -0.96 14.71
CA ILE A 265 3.75 -0.95 13.27
C ILE A 265 3.37 0.39 12.64
N GLU A 266 2.20 0.93 12.98
CA GLU A 266 1.75 2.26 12.52
C GLU A 266 2.73 3.37 12.92
N ALA A 267 3.18 3.36 14.17
CA ALA A 267 4.14 4.35 14.68
C ALA A 267 5.55 4.21 14.10
N LEU A 268 5.97 3.00 13.71
CA LEU A 268 7.24 2.75 13.04
C LEU A 268 7.21 3.10 11.55
N ALA A 269 6.05 3.04 10.90
CA ALA A 269 5.90 3.20 9.46
C ALA A 269 6.64 4.41 8.85
N PRO A 270 6.65 5.62 9.46
CA PRO A 270 7.40 6.75 8.92
C PRO A 270 8.90 6.50 8.73
N LYS A 271 9.49 5.62 9.56
CA LYS A 271 10.92 5.26 9.61
C LYS A 271 11.28 4.00 8.81
N LEU A 272 10.29 3.26 8.31
CA LEU A 272 10.50 2.05 7.54
C LEU A 272 10.89 2.35 6.09
N THR A 273 11.70 1.47 5.51
CA THR A 273 11.95 1.41 4.07
C THR A 273 10.77 0.75 3.33
N GLU A 274 10.71 0.93 2.02
CA GLU A 274 9.69 0.32 1.17
C GLU A 274 9.73 -1.22 1.25
N ALA A 275 10.93 -1.81 1.33
CA ALA A 275 11.11 -3.26 1.48
C ALA A 275 10.61 -3.77 2.84
N GLN A 276 10.90 -3.03 3.92
CA GLN A 276 10.40 -3.35 5.26
C GLN A 276 8.87 -3.22 5.33
N ALA A 277 8.30 -2.20 4.69
CA ALA A 277 6.86 -2.03 4.63
C ALA A 277 6.19 -3.20 3.90
N GLN A 278 6.75 -3.63 2.77
CA GLN A 278 6.28 -4.79 2.02
C GLN A 278 6.34 -6.09 2.86
N GLN A 279 7.45 -6.32 3.57
CA GLN A 279 7.62 -7.50 4.43
C GLN A 279 6.56 -7.58 5.55
N ALA A 280 6.10 -6.43 6.04
CA ALA A 280 5.11 -6.34 7.11
C ALA A 280 3.67 -6.62 6.66
N LEU A 281 3.35 -6.49 5.37
CA LEU A 281 1.98 -6.62 4.86
C LEU A 281 1.39 -8.01 5.09
N ALA A 282 2.10 -9.07 4.68
CA ALA A 282 1.55 -10.42 4.71
C ALA A 282 1.21 -10.89 6.14
N PRO A 283 2.07 -10.68 7.17
CA PRO A 283 1.71 -11.02 8.55
C PRO A 283 0.54 -10.20 9.10
N VAL A 284 0.44 -8.91 8.75
CA VAL A 284 -0.66 -8.05 9.20
C VAL A 284 -1.98 -8.48 8.56
N LEU A 285 -1.99 -8.77 7.25
CA LEU A 285 -3.15 -9.29 6.53
C LEU A 285 -3.59 -10.65 7.07
N GLN A 286 -2.63 -11.54 7.34
CA GLN A 286 -2.90 -12.83 7.96
C GLN A 286 -3.60 -12.65 9.32
N GLN A 287 -3.17 -11.68 10.12
CA GLN A 287 -3.77 -11.43 11.41
C GLN A 287 -5.19 -10.86 11.32
N ILE A 288 -5.47 -10.00 10.34
CA ILE A 288 -6.83 -9.50 10.07
C ILE A 288 -7.78 -10.67 9.79
N GLY A 289 -7.35 -11.65 8.99
CA GLY A 289 -8.15 -12.85 8.72
C GLY A 289 -8.41 -13.75 9.93
N GLN A 290 -7.63 -13.59 11.02
CA GLN A 290 -7.69 -14.45 12.21
C GLN A 290 -8.40 -13.81 13.40
N THR A 291 -8.55 -12.48 13.42
CA THR A 291 -9.11 -11.76 14.57
C THR A 291 -10.48 -11.18 14.26
N THR A 292 -11.43 -11.35 15.18
CA THR A 292 -12.75 -10.71 15.13
C THR A 292 -12.88 -9.58 16.16
N ASP A 293 -11.76 -9.21 16.81
CA ASP A 293 -11.77 -8.10 17.77
C ASP A 293 -11.72 -6.75 17.04
N SER A 294 -12.77 -5.95 17.19
CA SER A 294 -12.90 -4.68 16.46
C SER A 294 -11.77 -3.68 16.79
N SER A 295 -11.18 -3.73 17.99
CA SER A 295 -10.09 -2.85 18.38
C SER A 295 -8.76 -3.28 17.75
N ALA A 296 -8.51 -4.59 17.69
CA ALA A 296 -7.42 -5.19 16.93
C ALA A 296 -7.52 -4.86 15.45
N LEU A 297 -8.68 -5.07 14.84
CA LEU A 297 -8.92 -4.77 13.42
C LEU A 297 -8.69 -3.29 13.11
N ARG A 298 -9.15 -2.39 14.00
CA ARG A 298 -8.90 -0.95 13.87
C ARG A 298 -7.41 -0.61 13.87
N ALA A 299 -6.61 -1.20 14.75
CA ALA A 299 -5.18 -0.95 14.84
C ALA A 299 -4.41 -1.57 13.66
N LEU A 300 -4.74 -2.80 13.26
CA LEU A 300 -4.10 -3.46 12.11
C LEU A 300 -4.40 -2.73 10.80
N ARG A 301 -5.60 -2.16 10.68
CA ARG A 301 -5.99 -1.28 9.57
C ARG A 301 -5.17 0.01 9.54
N GLY A 302 -4.96 0.66 10.70
CA GLY A 302 -4.06 1.82 10.81
C GLY A 302 -2.64 1.49 10.36
N ALA A 303 -2.13 0.34 10.79
CA ALA A 303 -0.85 -0.19 10.32
C ALA A 303 -0.83 -0.40 8.80
N LEU A 304 -1.84 -1.06 8.21
CA LEU A 304 -1.90 -1.28 6.76
C LEU A 304 -1.98 0.01 5.96
N GLN A 305 -2.73 1.01 6.41
CA GLN A 305 -2.79 2.31 5.74
C GLN A 305 -1.42 3.00 5.74
N ALA A 306 -0.73 2.98 6.88
CA ALA A 306 0.61 3.56 7.01
C ALA A 306 1.66 2.81 6.17
N LEU A 307 1.55 1.48 6.10
CA LEU A 307 2.40 0.63 5.26
C LEU A 307 2.12 0.85 3.77
N ALA A 308 0.85 0.87 3.35
CA ALA A 308 0.43 1.07 1.96
C ALA A 308 0.93 2.40 1.39
N ALA A 309 0.93 3.47 2.20
CA ALA A 309 1.48 4.78 1.82
C ALA A 309 2.97 4.71 1.43
N LYS A 310 3.74 3.76 1.97
CA LYS A 310 5.16 3.56 1.69
C LYS A 310 5.47 2.67 0.50
N LEU A 311 4.51 1.89 0.01
CA LEU A 311 4.77 0.93 -1.06
C LEU A 311 5.04 1.64 -2.39
N THR A 312 5.96 1.07 -3.17
CA THR A 312 6.03 1.35 -4.60
C THR A 312 4.83 0.76 -5.33
N GLU A 313 4.62 1.14 -6.59
CA GLU A 313 3.59 0.54 -7.43
C GLU A 313 3.77 -0.98 -7.50
N ALA A 314 4.94 -1.49 -7.90
CA ALA A 314 5.20 -2.92 -8.00
C ALA A 314 4.89 -3.69 -6.70
N GLN A 315 5.14 -3.10 -5.54
CA GLN A 315 4.84 -3.72 -4.25
C GLN A 315 3.34 -3.68 -3.92
N ALA A 316 2.64 -2.59 -4.25
CA ALA A 316 1.18 -2.51 -4.12
C ALA A 316 0.49 -3.58 -4.98
N GLN A 317 1.03 -3.85 -6.17
CA GLN A 317 0.55 -4.92 -7.06
C GLN A 317 0.71 -6.30 -6.44
N GLN A 318 1.86 -6.59 -5.84
CA GLN A 318 2.10 -7.85 -5.15
C GLN A 318 1.22 -8.03 -3.91
N ALA A 319 0.88 -6.92 -3.24
CA ALA A 319 0.00 -6.91 -2.08
C ALA A 319 -1.48 -7.14 -2.44
N LEU A 320 -1.89 -6.94 -3.70
CA LEU A 320 -3.29 -7.01 -4.10
C LEU A 320 -3.87 -8.42 -3.94
N ALA A 321 -3.19 -9.45 -4.45
CA ALA A 321 -3.67 -10.83 -4.42
C ALA A 321 -4.03 -11.35 -3.00
N PRO A 322 -3.17 -11.19 -1.97
CA PRO A 322 -3.51 -11.63 -0.61
C PRO A 322 -4.68 -10.83 -0.01
N VAL A 323 -4.82 -9.54 -0.32
CA VAL A 323 -5.96 -8.72 0.16
C VAL A 323 -7.26 -9.23 -0.44
N LEU A 324 -7.30 -9.47 -1.76
CA LEU A 324 -8.47 -9.99 -2.46
C LEU A 324 -8.85 -11.40 -1.98
N GLN A 325 -7.85 -12.24 -1.69
CA GLN A 325 -8.08 -13.56 -1.12
C GLN A 325 -8.78 -13.46 0.23
N GLN A 326 -8.36 -12.55 1.11
CA GLN A 326 -8.99 -12.35 2.41
C GLN A 326 -10.42 -11.83 2.26
N ILE A 327 -10.66 -10.84 1.38
CA ILE A 327 -12.01 -10.34 1.08
C ILE A 327 -12.94 -11.46 0.62
N GLY A 328 -12.45 -12.35 -0.25
CA GLY A 328 -13.22 -13.48 -0.74
C GLY A 328 -13.55 -14.55 0.32
N GLN A 329 -12.87 -14.55 1.47
CA GLN A 329 -12.99 -15.58 2.52
C GLN A 329 -13.75 -15.11 3.76
N THR A 330 -13.67 -13.83 4.11
CA THR A 330 -14.31 -13.32 5.32
C THR A 330 -15.79 -13.02 5.11
N THR A 331 -16.56 -13.21 6.19
CA THR A 331 -17.96 -12.77 6.31
C THR A 331 -18.14 -11.85 7.52
N ASP A 332 -17.04 -11.40 8.13
CA ASP A 332 -17.03 -10.47 9.24
C ASP A 332 -16.95 -9.03 8.70
N SER A 333 -17.88 -8.18 9.14
CA SER A 333 -17.99 -6.81 8.62
C SER A 333 -16.81 -5.93 9.00
N ASP A 334 -16.26 -6.08 10.21
CA ASP A 334 -15.09 -5.31 10.66
C ASP A 334 -13.83 -5.72 9.89
N GLN A 335 -13.66 -7.03 9.61
CA GLN A 335 -12.57 -7.52 8.76
C GLN A 335 -12.70 -7.00 7.33
N LEU A 336 -13.88 -7.09 6.72
CA LEU A 336 -14.13 -6.55 5.39
C LEU A 336 -13.86 -5.04 5.33
N GLN A 337 -14.27 -4.29 6.35
CA GLN A 337 -14.01 -2.86 6.45
C GLN A 337 -12.51 -2.54 6.51
N ALA A 338 -11.72 -3.33 7.25
CA ALA A 338 -10.27 -3.15 7.31
C ALA A 338 -9.59 -3.47 5.97
N LEU A 339 -10.04 -4.51 5.28
CA LEU A 339 -9.53 -4.92 3.97
C LEU A 339 -9.91 -3.92 2.86
N ALA A 340 -11.14 -3.41 2.88
CA ALA A 340 -11.63 -2.40 1.95
C ALA A 340 -10.79 -1.12 2.00
N GLN A 341 -10.50 -0.61 3.20
CA GLN A 341 -9.64 0.57 3.37
C GLN A 341 -8.19 0.31 2.96
N THR A 342 -7.71 -0.93 3.11
CA THR A 342 -6.40 -1.31 2.59
C THR A 342 -6.40 -1.23 1.06
N LEU A 343 -7.42 -1.75 0.40
CA LEU A 343 -7.55 -1.61 -1.06
C LEU A 343 -7.67 -0.15 -1.49
N GLU A 344 -8.41 0.68 -0.77
CA GLU A 344 -8.50 2.12 -1.04
C GLU A 344 -7.12 2.79 -1.00
N ALA A 345 -6.31 2.50 0.03
CA ALA A 345 -4.95 3.03 0.14
C ALA A 345 -4.02 2.53 -0.98
N LEU A 346 -4.24 1.31 -1.47
CA LEU A 346 -3.49 0.74 -2.59
C LEU A 346 -3.98 1.25 -3.95
N ALA A 347 -5.26 1.65 -4.06
CA ALA A 347 -5.94 1.93 -5.33
C ALA A 347 -5.19 2.96 -6.18
N ALA A 348 -4.66 4.02 -5.57
CA ALA A 348 -3.87 5.04 -6.29
C ALA A 348 -2.64 4.47 -7.03
N LYS A 349 -2.09 3.34 -6.56
CA LYS A 349 -0.89 2.68 -7.07
C LYS A 349 -1.19 1.47 -7.97
N LEU A 350 -2.47 1.16 -8.23
CA LEU A 350 -2.89 0.06 -9.09
C LEU A 350 -3.00 0.48 -10.56
N THR A 351 -2.76 -0.46 -11.46
CA THR A 351 -3.07 -0.36 -12.90
C THR A 351 -4.50 -0.79 -13.18
N GLU A 352 -5.01 -0.50 -14.38
CA GLU A 352 -6.33 -0.95 -14.84
C GLU A 352 -6.47 -2.48 -14.80
N ALA A 353 -5.44 -3.21 -15.24
CA ALA A 353 -5.44 -4.68 -15.21
C ALA A 353 -5.57 -5.25 -13.79
N GLN A 354 -5.03 -4.55 -12.79
CA GLN A 354 -5.17 -4.92 -11.38
C GLN A 354 -6.53 -4.54 -10.81
N ALA A 355 -7.07 -3.39 -11.19
CA ALA A 355 -8.45 -3.04 -10.84
C ALA A 355 -9.44 -4.08 -11.38
N GLN A 356 -9.20 -4.58 -12.60
CA GLN A 356 -9.96 -5.69 -13.18
C GLN A 356 -9.84 -6.97 -12.35
N GLN A 357 -8.61 -7.35 -11.95
CA GLN A 357 -8.40 -8.54 -11.11
C GLN A 357 -9.13 -8.42 -9.77
N ALA A 358 -9.18 -7.22 -9.21
CA ALA A 358 -9.87 -6.93 -7.95
C ALA A 358 -11.39 -6.97 -8.05
N LEU A 359 -11.95 -6.68 -9.23
CA LEU A 359 -13.39 -6.55 -9.39
C LEU A 359 -14.16 -7.85 -9.14
N ALA A 360 -13.72 -8.96 -9.72
CA ALA A 360 -14.44 -10.24 -9.64
C ALA A 360 -14.71 -10.72 -8.19
N PRO A 361 -13.71 -10.80 -7.28
CA PRO A 361 -13.95 -11.23 -5.90
C PRO A 361 -14.84 -10.24 -5.12
N VAL A 362 -14.73 -8.93 -5.39
CA VAL A 362 -15.58 -7.91 -4.75
C VAL A 362 -17.04 -8.07 -5.18
N LEU A 363 -17.30 -8.24 -6.49
CA LEU A 363 -18.65 -8.47 -7.00
C LEU A 363 -19.24 -9.79 -6.52
N GLN A 364 -18.40 -10.84 -6.40
CA GLN A 364 -18.82 -12.11 -5.83
C GLN A 364 -19.29 -11.94 -4.39
N GLN A 365 -18.54 -11.20 -3.55
CA GLN A 365 -18.93 -10.93 -2.16
C GLN A 365 -20.20 -10.09 -2.07
N ILE A 366 -20.32 -9.02 -2.88
CA ILE A 366 -21.57 -8.24 -2.99
C ILE A 366 -22.74 -9.17 -3.33
N GLY A 367 -22.52 -10.11 -4.25
CA GLY A 367 -23.48 -11.14 -4.65
C GLY A 367 -23.95 -12.08 -3.53
N GLN A 368 -23.22 -12.18 -2.42
CA GLN A 368 -23.42 -13.19 -1.37
C GLN A 368 -23.92 -12.60 -0.05
N THR A 369 -23.90 -11.27 0.12
CA THR A 369 -24.29 -10.62 1.37
C THR A 369 -25.49 -9.69 1.22
N THR A 370 -26.28 -9.61 2.29
CA THR A 370 -27.34 -8.59 2.46
C THR A 370 -27.11 -7.73 3.69
N ASP A 371 -25.98 -7.95 4.38
CA ASP A 371 -25.57 -7.20 5.56
C ASP A 371 -25.13 -5.78 5.17
N SER A 372 -25.61 -4.78 5.90
CA SER A 372 -25.36 -3.39 5.54
C SER A 372 -23.89 -2.98 5.70
N ASP A 373 -23.22 -3.49 6.73
CA ASP A 373 -21.86 -3.08 7.05
C ASP A 373 -20.87 -3.72 6.06
N GLN A 374 -21.12 -4.99 5.69
CA GLN A 374 -20.37 -5.67 4.63
C GLN A 374 -20.57 -4.97 3.27
N LEU A 375 -21.82 -4.68 2.90
CA LEU A 375 -22.11 -3.98 1.64
C LEU A 375 -21.49 -2.58 1.61
N GLN A 376 -21.44 -1.89 2.75
CA GLN A 376 -20.78 -0.60 2.87
C GLN A 376 -19.27 -0.71 2.60
N ALA A 377 -18.58 -1.68 3.21
CA ALA A 377 -17.16 -1.91 2.96
C ALA A 377 -16.87 -2.27 1.49
N LEU A 378 -17.72 -3.12 0.90
CA LEU A 378 -17.58 -3.53 -0.50
C LEU A 378 -17.88 -2.38 -1.49
N ALA A 379 -18.86 -1.53 -1.17
CA ALA A 379 -19.15 -0.33 -1.95
C ALA A 379 -17.98 0.67 -1.96
N GLN A 380 -17.32 0.87 -0.80
CA GLN A 380 -16.09 1.69 -0.72
C GLN A 380 -14.96 1.11 -1.58
N THR A 381 -14.84 -0.22 -1.61
CA THR A 381 -13.86 -0.90 -2.46
C THR A 381 -14.15 -0.64 -3.94
N LEU A 382 -15.41 -0.77 -4.37
CA LEU A 382 -15.81 -0.45 -5.75
C LEU A 382 -15.54 1.02 -6.09
N GLU A 383 -15.84 1.95 -5.17
CA GLU A 383 -15.58 3.38 -5.35
C GLU A 383 -14.09 3.67 -5.60
N ALA A 384 -13.20 3.04 -4.83
CA ALA A 384 -11.76 3.18 -5.02
C ALA A 384 -11.26 2.60 -6.35
N LEU A 385 -11.88 1.53 -6.85
CA LEU A 385 -11.51 0.88 -8.11
C LEU A 385 -12.12 1.57 -9.33
N ALA A 386 -13.23 2.30 -9.15
CA ALA A 386 -14.08 2.82 -10.22
C ALA A 386 -13.33 3.63 -11.28
N ALA A 387 -12.41 4.49 -10.85
CA ALA A 387 -11.62 5.35 -11.75
C ALA A 387 -10.68 4.56 -12.70
N LYS A 388 -10.50 3.25 -12.48
CA LYS A 388 -9.60 2.37 -13.24
C LYS A 388 -10.35 1.22 -13.93
N LEU A 389 -11.68 1.23 -13.90
CA LEU A 389 -12.50 0.22 -14.57
C LEU A 389 -12.69 0.59 -16.04
N THR A 390 -12.61 -0.41 -16.91
CA THR A 390 -13.08 -0.27 -18.29
C THR A 390 -14.61 -0.22 -18.33
N GLU A 391 -15.19 0.27 -19.43
CA GLU A 391 -16.64 0.33 -19.59
C GLU A 391 -17.31 -1.04 -19.40
N ALA A 392 -16.75 -2.10 -19.98
CA ALA A 392 -17.28 -3.46 -19.83
C ALA A 392 -17.25 -3.94 -18.37
N GLN A 393 -16.21 -3.57 -17.62
CA GLN A 393 -16.08 -3.90 -16.20
C GLN A 393 -17.06 -3.10 -15.34
N ALA A 394 -17.22 -1.81 -15.63
CA ALA A 394 -18.19 -0.96 -14.95
C ALA A 394 -19.63 -1.47 -15.20
N GLN A 395 -19.95 -1.91 -16.42
CA GLN A 395 -21.23 -2.56 -16.76
C GLN A 395 -21.45 -3.88 -16.02
N GLN A 396 -20.41 -4.72 -15.87
CA GLN A 396 -20.49 -5.93 -15.07
C GLN A 396 -20.78 -5.61 -13.59
N ALA A 397 -20.06 -4.64 -13.03
CA ALA A 397 -20.24 -4.20 -11.65
C ALA A 397 -21.66 -3.67 -11.41
N LEU A 398 -22.14 -2.86 -12.35
CA LEU A 398 -23.47 -2.28 -12.34
C LEU A 398 -24.56 -3.35 -12.34
N ALA A 399 -24.43 -4.38 -13.20
CA ALA A 399 -25.36 -5.50 -13.23
C ALA A 399 -25.43 -6.24 -11.88
N SER A 400 -24.29 -6.51 -11.25
CA SER A 400 -24.22 -7.18 -9.94
C SER A 400 -24.82 -6.33 -8.81
N VAL A 401 -24.54 -5.03 -8.77
CA VAL A 401 -25.08 -4.11 -7.75
C VAL A 401 -26.60 -3.98 -7.90
N LEU A 402 -27.12 -3.83 -9.13
CA LEU A 402 -28.56 -3.76 -9.38
C LEU A 402 -29.28 -5.05 -9.01
N GLN A 403 -28.68 -6.21 -9.31
CA GLN A 403 -29.20 -7.50 -8.88
C GLN A 403 -29.34 -7.57 -7.35
N GLN A 404 -28.35 -7.04 -6.61
CA GLN A 404 -28.39 -7.03 -5.14
C GLN A 404 -29.41 -6.06 -4.55
N ILE A 405 -29.64 -4.90 -5.18
CA ILE A 405 -30.75 -4.02 -4.80
C ILE A 405 -32.09 -4.76 -4.94
N GLY A 406 -32.21 -5.59 -5.98
CA GLY A 406 -33.32 -6.52 -6.20
C GLY A 406 -33.45 -7.63 -5.16
N GLN A 407 -32.49 -7.81 -4.23
CA GLN A 407 -32.50 -8.84 -3.18
C GLN A 407 -32.65 -8.31 -1.75
N THR A 408 -32.26 -7.06 -1.45
CA THR A 408 -32.39 -6.48 -0.10
C THR A 408 -33.53 -5.47 0.06
N THR A 409 -34.09 -5.38 1.27
CA THR A 409 -35.03 -4.32 1.70
C THR A 409 -34.50 -3.47 2.85
N ALA A 410 -33.30 -3.82 3.37
CA ALA A 410 -32.70 -3.12 4.49
C ALA A 410 -32.23 -1.72 4.06
N PRO A 411 -32.63 -0.63 4.77
CA PRO A 411 -32.30 0.73 4.35
C PRO A 411 -30.81 1.01 4.18
N PHE A 412 -29.98 0.60 5.14
CA PHE A 412 -28.54 0.84 5.11
C PHE A 412 -27.83 0.00 4.03
N ALA A 413 -28.31 -1.21 3.76
CA ALA A 413 -27.82 -2.03 2.65
C ALA A 413 -28.13 -1.37 1.28
N LEU A 414 -29.36 -0.86 1.12
CA LEU A 414 -29.75 -0.12 -0.08
C LEU A 414 -28.94 1.17 -0.24
N GLU A 415 -28.61 1.86 0.85
CA GLU A 415 -27.78 3.07 0.82
C GLU A 415 -26.35 2.75 0.36
N ALA A 416 -25.74 1.69 0.89
CA ALA A 416 -24.43 1.23 0.45
C ALA A 416 -24.42 0.87 -1.04
N LEU A 417 -25.43 0.14 -1.52
CA LEU A 417 -25.57 -0.23 -2.93
C LEU A 417 -25.82 0.98 -3.83
N ALA A 418 -26.62 1.95 -3.38
CA ALA A 418 -26.85 3.20 -4.12
C ALA A 418 -25.55 4.01 -4.26
N ARG A 419 -24.71 4.03 -3.22
CA ARG A 419 -23.39 4.67 -3.26
C ARG A 419 -22.44 3.95 -4.24
N ALA A 420 -22.46 2.62 -4.26
CA ALA A 420 -21.72 1.85 -5.27
C ALA A 420 -22.16 2.19 -6.70
N LEU A 421 -23.46 2.35 -6.96
CA LEU A 421 -23.97 2.78 -8.26
C LEU A 421 -23.44 4.16 -8.66
N GLN A 422 -23.44 5.12 -7.74
CA GLN A 422 -22.98 6.50 -8.00
C GLN A 422 -21.50 6.57 -8.34
N ALA A 423 -20.70 5.65 -7.80
CA ALA A 423 -19.27 5.65 -8.04
C ALA A 423 -18.89 5.09 -9.42
N LEU A 424 -19.72 4.24 -10.03
CA LEU A 424 -19.37 3.55 -11.27
C LEU A 424 -19.47 4.49 -12.49
N PRO A 425 -18.36 4.69 -13.25
CA PRO A 425 -18.38 5.45 -14.49
C PRO A 425 -18.89 4.54 -15.62
N ALA A 426 -20.20 4.34 -15.71
CA ALA A 426 -20.78 3.50 -16.76
C ALA A 426 -21.85 4.25 -17.54
N GLU A 427 -21.69 4.30 -18.86
CA GLU A 427 -22.82 4.49 -19.76
C GLU A 427 -23.61 3.18 -19.81
N LEU A 428 -24.88 3.27 -19.43
CA LEU A 428 -25.80 2.15 -19.52
C LEU A 428 -26.27 1.98 -20.96
N THR A 429 -26.25 0.75 -21.48
CA THR A 429 -27.08 0.45 -22.64
C THR A 429 -28.55 0.64 -22.28
N GLU A 430 -29.38 0.98 -23.27
CA GLU A 430 -30.81 1.18 -23.05
C GLU A 430 -31.44 -0.04 -22.34
N ALA A 431 -31.15 -1.26 -22.79
CA ALA A 431 -31.68 -2.47 -22.15
C ALA A 431 -31.26 -2.62 -20.67
N GLN A 432 -30.01 -2.31 -20.33
CA GLN A 432 -29.53 -2.37 -18.95
C GLN A 432 -30.17 -1.28 -18.09
N ALA A 433 -30.31 -0.07 -18.61
CA ALA A 433 -31.02 1.02 -17.94
C ALA A 433 -32.48 0.65 -17.65
N GLN A 434 -33.17 0.04 -18.61
CA GLN A 434 -34.55 -0.41 -18.46
C GLN A 434 -34.68 -1.48 -17.37
N GLN A 435 -33.78 -2.46 -17.35
CA GLN A 435 -33.76 -3.50 -16.32
C GLN A 435 -33.43 -2.92 -14.92
N ALA A 436 -32.46 -2.00 -14.85
CA ALA A 436 -32.07 -1.31 -13.64
C ALA A 436 -33.25 -0.56 -13.02
N LEU A 437 -33.92 0.24 -13.85
CA LEU A 437 -35.09 1.00 -13.48
C LEU A 437 -36.22 0.07 -13.01
N ALA A 438 -36.55 -0.96 -13.78
CA ALA A 438 -37.62 -1.90 -13.41
C ALA A 438 -37.37 -2.51 -12.02
N SER A 439 -36.12 -2.90 -11.74
CA SER A 439 -35.72 -3.46 -10.44
C SER A 439 -35.85 -2.45 -9.29
N LEU A 440 -35.42 -1.20 -9.51
CA LEU A 440 -35.53 -0.12 -8.52
C LEU A 440 -36.97 0.25 -8.23
N LEU A 441 -37.81 0.38 -9.25
CA LEU A 441 -39.23 0.71 -9.11
C LEU A 441 -40.01 -0.40 -8.42
N GLN A 442 -39.73 -1.66 -8.78
CA GLN A 442 -40.29 -2.80 -8.08
C GLN A 442 -39.94 -2.73 -6.59
N ARG A 443 -38.68 -2.41 -6.26
CA ARG A 443 -38.25 -2.29 -4.86
C ARG A 443 -38.91 -1.12 -4.14
N ILE A 444 -39.02 0.04 -4.79
CA ILE A 444 -39.76 1.20 -4.28
C ILE A 444 -41.20 0.80 -3.96
N GLY A 445 -41.86 0.04 -4.86
CA GLY A 445 -43.21 -0.47 -4.63
C GLY A 445 -43.34 -1.40 -3.41
N GLN A 446 -42.27 -2.09 -3.03
CA GLN A 446 -42.26 -3.09 -1.96
C GLN A 446 -41.86 -2.54 -0.58
N THR A 447 -41.22 -1.38 -0.49
CA THR A 447 -40.72 -0.84 0.78
C THR A 447 -41.54 0.34 1.30
N THR A 448 -41.83 0.36 2.60
CA THR A 448 -42.49 1.49 3.30
C THR A 448 -41.56 2.27 4.23
N ALA A 449 -40.30 1.85 4.35
CA ALA A 449 -39.32 2.50 5.20
C ALA A 449 -38.81 3.80 4.53
N PRO A 450 -38.88 4.97 5.19
CA PRO A 450 -38.41 6.23 4.62
C PRO A 450 -36.96 6.18 4.14
N PHE A 451 -36.04 5.72 4.98
CA PHE A 451 -34.62 5.62 4.63
C PHE A 451 -34.34 4.70 3.43
N ALA A 452 -35.10 3.61 3.27
CA ALA A 452 -34.98 2.73 2.10
C ALA A 452 -35.46 3.45 0.82
N LEU A 453 -36.55 4.22 0.91
CA LEU A 453 -37.04 5.01 -0.22
C LEU A 453 -36.04 6.10 -0.62
N GLU A 454 -35.39 6.76 0.35
CA GLU A 454 -34.34 7.74 0.07
C GLU A 454 -33.12 7.10 -0.61
N ALA A 455 -32.68 5.93 -0.13
CA ALA A 455 -31.59 5.19 -0.76
C ALA A 455 -31.94 4.78 -2.21
N LEU A 456 -33.17 4.34 -2.47
CA LEU A 456 -33.63 4.00 -3.82
C LEU A 456 -33.77 5.23 -4.71
N ALA A 457 -34.17 6.39 -4.17
CA ALA A 457 -34.16 7.65 -4.91
C ALA A 457 -32.74 8.04 -5.33
N ARG A 458 -31.75 7.88 -4.43
CA ARG A 458 -30.32 8.09 -4.75
C ARG A 458 -29.80 7.13 -5.81
N ALA A 459 -30.24 5.87 -5.78
CA ALA A 459 -29.93 4.88 -6.81
C ALA A 459 -30.54 5.26 -8.17
N LEU A 460 -31.77 5.77 -8.20
CA LEU A 460 -32.40 6.27 -9.42
C LEU A 460 -31.63 7.45 -10.03
N GLN A 461 -31.20 8.41 -9.19
CA GLN A 461 -30.42 9.57 -9.63
C GLN A 461 -29.06 9.18 -10.22
N ALA A 462 -28.51 8.04 -9.82
CA ALA A 462 -27.23 7.54 -10.32
C ALA A 462 -27.33 6.95 -11.73
N LEU A 463 -28.52 6.62 -12.22
CA LEU A 463 -28.68 6.02 -13.55
C LEU A 463 -28.61 7.12 -14.63
N PRO A 464 -27.67 7.04 -15.59
CA PRO A 464 -27.55 8.00 -16.70
C PRO A 464 -28.66 7.90 -17.77
N ALA A 465 -29.78 7.24 -17.47
CA ALA A 465 -30.77 6.87 -18.48
C ALA A 465 -31.91 7.87 -18.61
N GLU A 466 -32.19 8.29 -19.85
CA GLU A 466 -33.47 8.90 -20.17
C GLU A 466 -34.58 7.84 -20.12
N LEU A 467 -35.64 8.13 -19.37
CA LEU A 467 -36.81 7.26 -19.29
C LEU A 467 -37.66 7.38 -20.54
N THR A 468 -38.09 6.25 -21.11
CA THR A 468 -39.22 6.30 -22.06
C THR A 468 -40.49 6.70 -21.31
N GLU A 469 -41.43 7.33 -22.02
CA GLU A 469 -42.70 7.79 -21.46
C GLU A 469 -43.50 6.66 -20.78
N ALA A 470 -43.45 5.45 -21.38
CA ALA A 470 -44.10 4.26 -20.83
C ALA A 470 -43.45 3.77 -19.52
N GLN A 471 -42.12 3.88 -19.40
CA GLN A 471 -41.39 3.51 -18.18
C GLN A 471 -41.62 4.52 -17.07
N ALA A 472 -41.62 5.81 -17.39
CA ALA A 472 -42.04 6.85 -16.47
C ALA A 472 -43.48 6.63 -15.97
N GLN A 473 -44.39 6.15 -16.83
CA GLN A 473 -45.74 5.81 -16.44
C GLN A 473 -45.78 4.66 -15.42
N GLN A 474 -45.05 3.58 -15.70
CA GLN A 474 -44.99 2.41 -14.84
C GLN A 474 -44.32 2.71 -13.49
N ALA A 475 -43.36 3.64 -13.47
CA ALA A 475 -42.70 4.15 -12.27
C ALA A 475 -43.61 4.97 -11.37
N LEU A 476 -44.28 5.95 -11.97
CA LEU A 476 -44.81 7.09 -11.22
C LEU A 476 -46.15 6.77 -10.56
N ALA A 477 -47.02 5.99 -11.22
CA ALA A 477 -48.34 5.65 -10.71
C ALA A 477 -48.32 5.04 -9.29
N PRO A 478 -47.51 4.00 -8.98
CA PRO A 478 -47.45 3.45 -7.64
C PRO A 478 -46.83 4.42 -6.62
N VAL A 479 -45.86 5.26 -7.01
CA VAL A 479 -45.25 6.24 -6.10
C VAL A 479 -46.27 7.30 -5.68
N LEU A 480 -47.01 7.85 -6.64
CA LEU A 480 -48.06 8.85 -6.39
C LEU A 480 -49.23 8.30 -5.59
N GLN A 481 -49.66 7.08 -5.90
CA GLN A 481 -50.69 6.39 -5.12
C GLN A 481 -50.27 6.31 -3.64
N ARG A 482 -49.00 5.98 -3.39
CA ARG A 482 -48.46 5.87 -2.03
C ARG A 482 -48.33 7.20 -1.32
N ILE A 483 -48.03 8.30 -2.03
CA ILE A 483 -48.08 9.65 -1.47
C ILE A 483 -49.49 9.92 -0.94
N GLY A 484 -50.53 9.60 -1.72
CA GLY A 484 -51.93 9.75 -1.27
C GLY A 484 -52.32 8.90 -0.06
N GLN A 485 -51.62 7.78 0.18
CA GLN A 485 -51.95 6.78 1.19
C GLN A 485 -51.18 6.92 2.51
N THR A 486 -50.27 7.89 2.63
CA THR A 486 -49.43 8.05 3.83
C THR A 486 -49.48 9.46 4.38
N THR A 487 -49.59 9.58 5.71
CA THR A 487 -49.47 10.87 6.43
C THR A 487 -48.13 11.00 7.15
N ASP A 488 -47.28 9.97 7.11
CA ASP A 488 -45.94 9.99 7.70
C ASP A 488 -45.03 11.01 6.98
N ARG A 489 -44.53 11.99 7.74
CA ARG A 489 -43.70 13.09 7.24
C ARG A 489 -42.42 12.63 6.54
N TYR A 490 -41.77 11.59 7.04
CA TYR A 490 -40.50 11.10 6.50
C TYR A 490 -40.75 10.30 5.22
N ARG A 491 -41.82 9.51 5.19
CA ARG A 491 -42.23 8.78 4.00
C ARG A 491 -42.67 9.71 2.88
N LEU A 492 -43.44 10.77 3.20
CA LEU A 492 -43.83 11.78 2.22
C LEU A 492 -42.60 12.46 1.61
N GLN A 493 -41.63 12.83 2.44
CA GLN A 493 -40.37 13.40 1.98
C GLN A 493 -39.59 12.43 1.07
N ALA A 494 -39.46 11.16 1.47
CA ALA A 494 -38.73 10.18 0.68
C ALA A 494 -39.43 9.84 -0.66
N LEU A 495 -40.76 9.72 -0.67
CA LEU A 495 -41.53 9.50 -1.91
C LEU A 495 -41.44 10.70 -2.86
N ALA A 496 -41.43 11.92 -2.33
CA ALA A 496 -41.21 13.11 -3.14
C ALA A 496 -39.79 13.13 -3.75
N GLN A 497 -38.77 12.72 -3.00
CA GLN A 497 -37.42 12.55 -3.56
C GLN A 497 -37.38 11.50 -4.68
N VAL A 498 -38.15 10.41 -4.58
CA VAL A 498 -38.30 9.45 -5.68
C VAL A 498 -38.91 10.13 -6.91
N VAL A 499 -39.95 10.96 -6.75
CA VAL A 499 -40.56 11.71 -7.87
C VAL A 499 -39.54 12.68 -8.50
N GLU A 500 -38.74 13.38 -7.69
CA GLU A 500 -37.68 14.28 -8.16
C GLU A 500 -36.53 13.56 -8.87
N ALA A 501 -36.19 12.36 -8.41
CA ALA A 501 -35.14 11.53 -8.97
C ALA A 501 -35.48 10.96 -10.35
N LEU A 502 -36.77 10.87 -10.70
CA LEU A 502 -37.19 10.34 -11.98
C LEU A 502 -37.05 11.45 -13.06
N PRO A 503 -36.27 11.24 -14.13
CA PRO A 503 -36.19 12.18 -15.25
C PRO A 503 -37.43 12.05 -16.14
N VAL A 504 -38.59 12.52 -15.64
CA VAL A 504 -39.88 12.32 -16.30
C VAL A 504 -40.30 13.54 -17.12
N LYS A 505 -40.58 13.34 -18.41
CA LYS A 505 -41.58 14.15 -19.11
C LYS A 505 -42.96 13.58 -18.78
N LEU A 506 -43.64 14.21 -17.82
CA LEU A 506 -44.97 13.76 -17.40
C LEU A 506 -45.97 13.92 -18.54
N THR A 507 -46.89 12.98 -18.70
CA THR A 507 -48.08 13.17 -19.53
C THR A 507 -49.13 13.94 -18.75
N GLU A 508 -50.03 14.62 -19.45
CA GLU A 508 -51.17 15.32 -18.84
C GLU A 508 -52.04 14.35 -18.01
N ALA A 509 -52.27 13.13 -18.52
CA ALA A 509 -53.02 12.10 -17.81
C ALA A 509 -52.34 11.66 -16.50
N GLN A 510 -51.00 11.56 -16.49
CA GLN A 510 -50.23 11.24 -15.29
C GLN A 510 -50.25 12.38 -14.28
N ALA A 511 -50.05 13.63 -14.73
CA ALA A 511 -50.12 14.80 -13.89
C ALA A 511 -51.52 14.96 -13.25
N GLN A 512 -52.57 14.64 -14.00
CA GLN A 512 -53.94 14.61 -13.50
C GLN A 512 -54.15 13.54 -12.41
N GLN A 513 -53.69 12.30 -12.63
CA GLN A 513 -53.80 11.24 -11.63
C GLN A 513 -52.99 11.53 -10.35
N ALA A 514 -51.85 12.23 -10.50
CA ALA A 514 -50.98 12.64 -9.41
C ALA A 514 -51.55 13.77 -8.55
N LEU A 515 -52.32 14.67 -9.16
CA LEU A 515 -52.68 15.95 -8.57
C LEU A 515 -53.55 15.78 -7.33
N ALA A 516 -54.64 15.02 -7.41
CA ALA A 516 -55.58 14.88 -6.30
C ALA A 516 -54.92 14.30 -5.01
N PRO A 517 -54.14 13.21 -5.08
CA PRO A 517 -53.36 12.72 -3.94
C PRO A 517 -52.41 13.76 -3.34
N VAL A 518 -51.66 14.50 -4.17
CA VAL A 518 -50.68 15.49 -3.71
C VAL A 518 -51.38 16.67 -3.03
N LEU A 519 -52.45 17.22 -3.62
CA LEU A 519 -53.22 18.31 -3.05
C LEU A 519 -53.90 17.92 -1.74
N GLN A 520 -54.43 16.69 -1.67
CA GLN A 520 -55.01 16.15 -0.45
C GLN A 520 -53.95 16.13 0.67
N GLN A 521 -52.74 15.65 0.40
CA GLN A 521 -51.67 15.61 1.40
C GLN A 521 -51.19 17.01 1.80
N ILE A 522 -51.07 17.95 0.86
CA ILE A 522 -50.74 19.35 1.16
C ILE A 522 -51.77 19.94 2.14
N GLY A 523 -53.07 19.68 1.92
CA GLY A 523 -54.13 20.12 2.82
C GLY A 523 -54.10 19.47 4.21
N GLN A 524 -53.44 18.32 4.37
CA GLN A 524 -53.45 17.54 5.62
C GLN A 524 -52.19 17.69 6.47
N THR A 525 -51.03 17.89 5.87
CA THR A 525 -49.75 17.92 6.61
C THR A 525 -49.36 19.33 7.05
N THR A 526 -48.92 19.49 8.29
CA THR A 526 -48.36 20.76 8.81
C THR A 526 -46.84 20.71 8.93
N ALA A 527 -46.21 19.57 8.63
CA ALA A 527 -44.78 19.40 8.75
C ALA A 527 -44.03 20.16 7.64
N PRO A 528 -43.12 21.10 7.97
CA PRO A 528 -42.44 21.92 6.97
C PRO A 528 -41.70 21.14 5.89
N SER A 529 -40.97 20.08 6.27
CA SER A 529 -40.21 19.28 5.31
C SER A 529 -41.11 18.46 4.38
N ALA A 530 -42.25 17.98 4.87
CA ALA A 530 -43.24 17.28 4.05
C ALA A 530 -43.94 18.24 3.08
N LEU A 531 -44.31 19.44 3.55
CA LEU A 531 -44.89 20.49 2.71
C LEU A 531 -43.92 20.93 1.60
N GLU A 532 -42.65 21.11 1.95
CA GLU A 532 -41.60 21.46 0.98
C GLU A 532 -41.46 20.39 -0.11
N ALA A 533 -41.45 19.12 0.28
CA ALA A 533 -41.33 18.01 -0.65
C ALA A 533 -42.58 17.83 -1.53
N LEU A 534 -43.78 17.95 -0.96
CA LEU A 534 -45.03 17.92 -1.72
C LEU A 534 -45.17 19.12 -2.66
N ALA A 535 -44.70 20.30 -2.26
CA ALA A 535 -44.68 21.48 -3.11
C ALA A 535 -43.72 21.31 -4.28
N ARG A 536 -42.55 20.70 -4.08
CA ARG A 536 -41.65 20.32 -5.18
C ARG A 536 -42.27 19.30 -6.12
N ALA A 537 -42.95 18.29 -5.59
CA ALA A 537 -43.70 17.35 -6.41
C ALA A 537 -44.77 18.08 -7.26
N LEU A 538 -45.57 18.97 -6.65
CA LEU A 538 -46.55 19.79 -7.36
C LEU A 538 -45.90 20.70 -8.43
N HIS A 539 -44.74 21.27 -8.14
CA HIS A 539 -43.96 22.05 -9.10
C HIS A 539 -43.53 21.21 -10.31
N ALA A 540 -43.11 19.96 -10.09
CA ALA A 540 -42.77 19.04 -11.17
C ALA A 540 -43.99 18.64 -12.03
N LEU A 541 -45.18 18.56 -11.43
CA LEU A 541 -46.44 18.31 -12.16
C LEU A 541 -46.90 19.51 -13.00
N ALA A 542 -46.58 20.73 -12.55
CA ALA A 542 -47.18 21.97 -13.06
C ALA A 542 -47.12 22.18 -14.59
N PRO A 543 -46.02 21.86 -15.32
CA PRO A 543 -45.94 22.05 -16.77
C PRO A 543 -46.92 21.21 -17.61
N LYS A 544 -47.72 20.35 -16.97
CA LYS A 544 -48.62 19.39 -17.60
C LYS A 544 -50.03 19.43 -17.02
N LEU A 545 -50.33 20.42 -16.19
CA LEU A 545 -51.67 20.61 -15.64
C LEU A 545 -52.51 21.48 -16.57
N THR A 546 -53.78 21.12 -16.75
CA THR A 546 -54.77 22.02 -17.36
C THR A 546 -55.04 23.22 -16.46
N GLU A 547 -55.60 24.29 -17.02
CA GLU A 547 -55.99 25.47 -16.24
C GLU A 547 -56.96 25.11 -15.10
N ALA A 548 -57.92 24.22 -15.33
CA ALA A 548 -58.86 23.75 -14.30
C ALA A 548 -58.13 23.01 -13.15
N GLN A 549 -57.10 22.24 -13.47
CA GLN A 549 -56.28 21.53 -12.50
C GLN A 549 -55.35 22.47 -11.73
N ALA A 550 -54.77 23.46 -12.39
CA ALA A 550 -54.01 24.53 -11.73
C ALA A 550 -54.91 25.32 -10.76
N GLN A 551 -56.15 25.63 -11.15
CA GLN A 551 -57.13 26.25 -10.26
C GLN A 551 -57.48 25.37 -9.07
N GLN A 552 -57.63 24.05 -9.27
CA GLN A 552 -57.86 23.09 -8.19
C GLN A 552 -56.72 23.09 -7.15
N ALA A 553 -55.47 23.34 -7.58
CA ALA A 553 -54.31 23.40 -6.70
C ALA A 553 -54.25 24.66 -5.82
N LEU A 554 -54.90 25.75 -6.22
CA LEU A 554 -54.80 27.05 -5.52
C LEU A 554 -55.31 26.97 -4.09
N ALA A 555 -56.52 26.45 -3.87
CA ALA A 555 -57.18 26.45 -2.57
C ALA A 555 -56.36 25.74 -1.45
N PRO A 556 -55.94 24.47 -1.62
CA PRO A 556 -55.17 23.76 -0.59
C PRO A 556 -53.78 24.38 -0.37
N VAL A 557 -53.13 24.88 -1.42
CA VAL A 557 -51.78 25.49 -1.31
C VAL A 557 -51.84 26.85 -0.62
N LEU A 558 -52.79 27.71 -0.98
CA LEU A 558 -53.00 29.01 -0.32
C LEU A 558 -53.40 28.85 1.13
N TRP A 559 -54.27 27.87 1.42
CA TRP A 559 -54.60 27.53 2.80
C TRP A 559 -53.33 27.20 3.59
N GLN A 560 -52.44 26.35 3.06
CA GLN A 560 -51.19 26.04 3.75
C GLN A 560 -50.21 27.21 3.89
N ILE A 561 -50.12 28.08 2.89
CA ILE A 561 -49.30 29.30 2.99
C ILE A 561 -49.75 30.18 4.16
N GLY A 562 -51.06 30.20 4.45
CA GLY A 562 -51.61 30.88 5.64
C GLY A 562 -51.27 30.20 6.97
N GLN A 563 -50.99 28.90 6.95
CA GLN A 563 -50.79 28.09 8.17
C GLN A 563 -49.30 27.89 8.53
N THR A 564 -48.40 27.87 7.54
CA THR A 564 -46.98 27.58 7.77
C THR A 564 -46.15 28.85 7.92
N THR A 565 -45.25 28.87 8.91
CA THR A 565 -44.28 29.96 9.13
C THR A 565 -42.87 29.60 8.66
N ALA A 566 -42.65 28.37 8.19
CA ALA A 566 -41.34 27.89 7.80
C ALA A 566 -40.89 28.50 6.46
N PRO A 567 -39.74 29.20 6.40
CA PRO A 567 -39.31 29.91 5.19
C PRO A 567 -39.08 28.99 3.97
N SER A 568 -38.59 27.77 4.17
CA SER A 568 -38.32 26.83 3.08
C SER A 568 -39.63 26.28 2.47
N ALA A 569 -40.58 25.87 3.31
CA ALA A 569 -41.90 25.42 2.90
C ALA A 569 -42.67 26.54 2.18
N LEU A 570 -42.66 27.77 2.71
CA LEU A 570 -43.29 28.93 2.07
C LEU A 570 -42.70 29.21 0.69
N ARG A 571 -41.37 29.15 0.55
CA ARG A 571 -40.68 29.34 -0.74
C ARG A 571 -41.09 28.26 -1.74
N ALA A 572 -41.12 27.00 -1.31
CA ALA A 572 -41.49 25.88 -2.18
C ALA A 572 -42.97 25.95 -2.62
N LEU A 573 -43.90 26.21 -1.69
CA LEU A 573 -45.34 26.36 -1.99
C LEU A 573 -45.59 27.53 -2.94
N ARG A 574 -44.89 28.65 -2.75
CA ARG A 574 -44.94 29.79 -3.69
C ARG A 574 -44.40 29.40 -5.08
N GLY A 575 -43.29 28.69 -5.13
CA GLY A 575 -42.72 28.20 -6.39
C GLY A 575 -43.69 27.29 -7.15
N ALA A 576 -44.39 26.40 -6.44
CA ALA A 576 -45.42 25.53 -7.01
C ALA A 576 -46.61 26.32 -7.58
N LEU A 577 -47.07 27.37 -6.89
CA LEU A 577 -48.12 28.27 -7.40
C LEU A 577 -47.67 29.03 -8.65
N GLN A 578 -46.45 29.56 -8.65
CA GLN A 578 -45.92 30.31 -9.79
C GLN A 578 -45.81 29.43 -11.04
N SER A 579 -45.38 28.19 -10.90
CA SER A 579 -45.36 27.24 -12.02
C SER A 579 -46.74 26.83 -12.49
N ALA A 580 -47.72 26.69 -11.59
CA ALA A 580 -49.09 26.32 -11.96
C ALA A 580 -49.85 27.49 -12.63
N GLY A 581 -49.55 28.74 -12.26
CA GLY A 581 -50.21 29.93 -12.82
C GLY A 581 -49.53 30.55 -14.05
N GLY A 582 -48.22 30.35 -14.22
CA GLY A 582 -47.42 31.02 -15.26
C GLY A 582 -47.63 30.56 -16.70
N GLU A 583 -48.35 29.44 -16.94
CA GLU A 583 -48.70 28.98 -18.29
C GLU A 583 -50.08 29.44 -18.77
N ALA A 584 -50.99 29.81 -17.86
CA ALA A 584 -52.26 30.45 -18.23
C ALA A 584 -52.03 31.79 -18.97
N ASP A 585 -50.93 32.49 -18.66
CA ASP A 585 -50.58 33.78 -19.27
C ASP A 585 -49.92 33.64 -20.66
N ARG A 586 -49.40 32.45 -21.03
CA ARG A 586 -48.81 32.19 -22.35
C ARG A 586 -49.84 31.81 -23.43
N GLY A 587 -51.03 31.34 -23.04
CA GLY A 587 -52.16 31.06 -23.94
C GLY A 587 -52.97 32.28 -24.36
N ALA A 588 -52.84 33.41 -23.64
CA ALA A 588 -53.59 34.64 -23.87
C ALA A 588 -52.87 35.67 -24.78
N GLY A 589 -51.88 35.23 -25.55
CA GLY A 589 -51.14 36.05 -26.53
C GLY A 589 -51.89 36.29 -27.84
N ALA A 590 -53.20 36.53 -27.81
CA ALA A 590 -53.95 37.07 -28.95
C ALA A 590 -54.50 38.44 -28.55
N ALA A 591 -54.09 39.47 -29.28
CA ALA A 591 -54.45 40.86 -29.06
C ALA A 591 -55.97 41.05 -28.99
N GLY A 592 -56.48 41.21 -27.76
CA GLY A 592 -57.87 41.61 -27.46
C GLY A 592 -57.91 43.04 -26.93
N ALA A 593 -58.73 43.87 -27.56
CA ALA A 593 -58.76 45.33 -27.44
C ALA A 593 -58.96 45.87 -26.01
N ARG A 594 -58.25 46.97 -25.69
CA ARG A 594 -58.53 47.87 -24.56
C ARG A 594 -59.90 48.55 -24.75
N PRO A 595 -60.78 48.58 -23.73
CA PRO A 595 -61.79 49.63 -23.61
C PRO A 595 -61.23 50.81 -22.82
N GLY A 596 -61.44 52.02 -23.34
CA GLY A 596 -60.96 53.27 -22.77
C GLY A 596 -61.63 53.64 -21.45
N ALA A 597 -60.81 54.12 -20.51
CA ALA A 597 -61.27 54.72 -19.27
C ALA A 597 -61.74 56.17 -19.54
N ALA A 598 -63.04 56.42 -19.36
CA ALA A 598 -63.58 57.75 -19.15
C ALA A 598 -63.95 57.86 -17.67
N ALA A 599 -63.24 58.72 -16.93
CA ALA A 599 -63.61 59.13 -15.58
C ALA A 599 -63.93 60.62 -15.62
N ASP A 600 -65.22 60.90 -15.66
CA ASP A 600 -65.83 62.21 -15.43
C ASP A 600 -65.89 62.46 -13.92
N ARG A 601 -65.40 63.60 -13.44
CA ARG A 601 -65.62 64.05 -12.06
C ARG A 601 -65.64 65.59 -12.02
N PRO A 602 -66.71 66.21 -11.51
CA PRO A 602 -66.85 67.65 -11.48
C PRO A 602 -66.18 68.29 -10.25
N ASP A 603 -65.92 69.58 -10.41
CA ASP A 603 -65.26 70.55 -9.55
C ASP A 603 -65.52 70.47 -8.04
N ASP A 604 -64.49 70.79 -7.25
CA ASP A 604 -64.66 71.90 -6.29
C ASP A 604 -63.35 72.66 -6.01
N ARG A 605 -63.49 73.98 -5.91
CA ARG A 605 -62.42 74.98 -5.81
C ARG A 605 -62.06 75.31 -4.37
N SER A 606 -60.84 75.85 -4.25
CA SER A 606 -60.40 76.94 -3.33
C SER A 606 -60.02 76.61 -1.87
N LEU A 607 -58.74 76.83 -1.55
CA LEU A 607 -58.21 77.91 -0.66
C LEU A 607 -56.73 77.60 -0.30
N GLN A 608 -55.78 78.30 -0.90
CA GLN A 608 -54.90 79.31 -0.27
C GLN A 608 -53.84 78.81 0.74
N ALA A 609 -52.60 78.79 0.22
CA ALA A 609 -51.41 79.54 0.65
C ALA A 609 -50.72 79.37 2.03
N SER A 610 -49.38 79.41 1.92
CA SER A 610 -48.33 79.68 2.93
C SER A 610 -47.91 78.47 3.76
N GLY A 611 -46.64 78.09 3.87
CA GLY A 611 -45.39 78.70 3.44
C GLY A 611 -44.26 78.19 4.34
N VAL A 612 -43.07 78.01 3.76
CA VAL A 612 -41.72 78.16 4.34
C VAL A 612 -41.29 77.22 5.49
N GLY A 613 -40.16 76.54 5.29
CA GLY A 613 -39.36 75.95 6.36
C GLY A 613 -38.20 75.12 5.83
N ALA A 614 -37.12 75.79 5.46
CA ALA A 614 -35.87 75.23 4.95
C ALA A 614 -34.93 74.77 6.09
N GLY A 615 -33.99 73.88 5.74
CA GLY A 615 -32.60 73.96 6.20
C GLY A 615 -32.16 72.95 7.26
N GLY A 616 -31.22 72.08 6.86
CA GLY A 616 -30.46 71.17 7.71
C GLY A 616 -29.97 69.96 6.93
#